data_AF-A0A960K1B2-F1
#
_entry.id   AF-A0A960K1B2-F1
#
_cell.length_a   1.000
_cell.length_b   1.000
_cell.length_c   1.000
_cell.angle_alpha   90.00
_cell.angle_beta   90.00
_cell.angle_gamma   90.00
#
_symmetry.space_group_name_H-M   'P 1'
#
loop_
_entity.id
_entity.type
_entity.pdbx_description
1 polymer ?
#
loop_
_entity_poly.entity_id
_entity_poly.type
_entity_poly.pdbx_seq_one_letter_code
_entity_poly.pdbx_strand_id
1 'polypeptide(L)'
;MPVTGRAASTSPSTGWGGSGTCSSEAAQELFDEIAEGRLGDVHATWHCCLELYSVATRLPVEYRLSAELAARLLEEEIQTRFQIHGLPAAGRAGFFTSAAQDDVKGGRVHDFHIAEAARIGGARIVVTENRRHFSPLLRYGIRVVTAAELLKELSG
;
A
#
# COMPACT_ATOMS: atom_id res chain seq x y z
N MET A 1 -29.22 -7.23 25.41
CA MET A 1 -30.11 -7.36 24.24
C MET A 1 -29.23 -7.36 22.99
N PRO A 2 -28.90 -8.51 22.38
CA PRO A 2 -28.10 -8.52 21.16
C PRO A 2 -29.03 -8.43 19.95
N VAL A 3 -28.78 -7.47 19.06
CA VAL A 3 -29.34 -7.51 17.70
C VAL A 3 -28.27 -8.13 16.82
N THR A 4 -28.60 -9.32 16.36
CA THR A 4 -27.95 -10.11 15.32
C THR A 4 -27.95 -9.35 13.98
N GLY A 5 -26.80 -9.33 13.29
CA GLY A 5 -26.71 -8.89 11.91
C GLY A 5 -25.55 -9.60 11.21
N ARG A 6 -25.84 -10.72 10.53
CA ARG A 6 -24.93 -11.39 9.59
C ARG A 6 -24.93 -10.64 8.25
N ALA A 7 -23.77 -10.69 7.60
CA ALA A 7 -23.42 -10.07 6.33
C ALA A 7 -24.39 -10.36 5.17
N ALA A 8 -24.44 -9.41 4.22
CA ALA A 8 -24.86 -9.66 2.84
C ALA A 8 -23.94 -8.86 1.90
N SER A 9 -22.91 -9.51 1.35
CA SER A 9 -22.36 -9.11 0.05
C SER A 9 -22.79 -10.17 -0.96
N THR A 10 -23.69 -9.77 -1.87
CA THR A 10 -24.12 -10.61 -2.99
C THR A 10 -23.20 -10.33 -4.17
N SER A 11 -22.42 -11.34 -4.55
CA SER A 11 -21.79 -11.43 -5.87
C SER A 11 -22.85 -11.49 -6.99
N PRO A 12 -22.45 -11.19 -8.24
CA PRO A 12 -22.37 -12.31 -9.18
C PRO A 12 -21.11 -12.31 -10.08
N SER A 13 -20.42 -13.47 -10.06
CA SER A 13 -19.78 -14.24 -11.16
C SER A 13 -19.30 -13.51 -12.44
N THR A 14 -18.13 -13.82 -13.01
CA THR A 14 -17.77 -15.17 -13.51
C THR A 14 -16.27 -15.44 -13.59
N GLY A 15 -15.84 -16.51 -12.92
CA GLY A 15 -14.88 -17.48 -13.46
C GLY A 15 -13.40 -17.26 -13.15
N TRP A 16 -12.94 -17.58 -11.94
CA TRP A 16 -11.59 -18.09 -11.72
C TRP A 16 -11.63 -19.19 -10.66
N GLY A 17 -11.45 -20.43 -11.11
CA GLY A 17 -11.08 -21.53 -10.23
C GLY A 17 -9.66 -21.27 -9.72
N GLY A 18 -9.57 -20.73 -8.52
CA GLY A 18 -8.34 -20.52 -7.79
C GLY A 18 -8.71 -20.07 -6.38
N SER A 19 -8.27 -20.80 -5.38
CA SER A 19 -8.46 -20.50 -3.95
C SER A 19 -7.61 -19.29 -3.52
N GLY A 20 -7.82 -18.14 -4.15
CA GLY A 20 -7.17 -16.87 -3.82
C GLY A 20 -8.22 -15.89 -3.31
N THR A 21 -7.98 -15.31 -2.14
CA THR A 21 -8.73 -14.16 -1.65
C THR A 21 -8.63 -13.00 -2.65
N CYS A 22 -9.69 -12.20 -2.78
CA CYS A 22 -9.65 -11.02 -3.64
C CYS A 22 -8.56 -10.08 -3.10
N SER A 23 -7.76 -9.45 -3.96
CA SER A 23 -6.66 -8.56 -3.51
C SER A 23 -7.16 -7.43 -2.60
N SER A 24 -8.41 -6.99 -2.77
CA SER A 24 -9.04 -6.01 -1.90
C SER A 24 -9.35 -6.55 -0.50
N GLU A 25 -9.74 -7.82 -0.39
CA GLU A 25 -10.05 -8.49 0.88
C GLU A 25 -8.77 -8.71 1.69
N ALA A 26 -7.73 -9.24 1.05
CA ALA A 26 -6.43 -9.42 1.70
C ALA A 26 -5.79 -8.09 2.11
N ALA A 27 -5.94 -7.03 1.30
CA ALA A 27 -5.47 -5.70 1.68
C ALA A 27 -6.23 -5.18 2.91
N GLN A 28 -7.55 -5.39 2.97
CA GLN A 28 -8.38 -4.95 4.09
C GLN A 28 -8.02 -5.70 5.39
N GLU A 29 -7.88 -7.02 5.33
CA GLU A 29 -7.44 -7.84 6.46
C GLU A 29 -6.05 -7.41 6.96
N LEU A 30 -5.12 -7.09 6.06
CA LEU A 30 -3.81 -6.56 6.45
C LEU A 30 -3.92 -5.17 7.13
N PHE A 31 -4.84 -4.31 6.68
CA PHE A 31 -5.11 -3.05 7.38
C PHE A 31 -5.71 -3.27 8.77
N ASP A 32 -6.55 -4.31 8.97
CA ASP A 32 -7.09 -4.67 10.27
C ASP A 32 -5.97 -5.14 11.22
N GLU A 33 -5.03 -5.98 10.75
CA GLU A 33 -3.83 -6.37 11.50
C GLU A 33 -3.01 -5.16 11.98
N ILE A 34 -2.86 -4.15 11.12
CA ILE A 34 -2.18 -2.89 11.45
C ILE A 34 -2.99 -2.08 12.46
N ALA A 35 -4.29 -1.95 12.24
CA ALA A 35 -5.19 -1.19 13.11
C ALA A 35 -5.25 -1.76 14.53
N GLU A 36 -5.14 -3.08 14.66
CA GLU A 36 -5.11 -3.80 15.93
C GLU A 36 -3.71 -3.90 16.54
N GLY A 37 -2.70 -3.30 15.90
CA GLY A 37 -1.33 -3.23 16.42
C GLY A 37 -0.58 -4.57 16.39
N ARG A 38 -1.04 -5.54 15.59
CA ARG A 38 -0.36 -6.84 15.45
C ARG A 38 0.87 -6.76 14.55
N LEU A 39 1.01 -5.68 13.78
CA LEU A 39 2.22 -5.34 13.02
C LEU A 39 2.90 -4.10 13.61
N GLY A 40 4.05 -4.29 14.27
CA GLY A 40 4.70 -3.27 15.10
C GLY A 40 5.71 -2.35 14.38
N ASP A 41 5.97 -2.53 13.08
CA ASP A 41 6.97 -1.74 12.33
C ASP A 41 6.50 -1.54 10.88
N VAL A 42 5.46 -0.72 10.72
CA VAL A 42 4.85 -0.43 9.42
C VAL A 42 5.17 0.97 8.95
N HIS A 43 5.56 1.04 7.67
CA HIS A 43 6.05 2.25 7.04
C HIS A 43 5.24 2.54 5.79
N ALA A 44 4.98 3.82 5.54
CA ALA A 44 4.46 4.28 4.26
C ALA A 44 5.29 5.46 3.77
N THR A 45 5.25 5.71 2.48
CA THR A 45 5.90 6.91 1.94
C THR A 45 4.93 8.08 1.96
N TRP A 46 5.45 9.30 2.05
CA TRP A 46 4.66 10.52 1.91
C TRP A 46 3.88 10.54 0.58
N HIS A 47 4.46 9.95 -0.46
CA HIS A 47 3.82 9.84 -1.76
C HIS A 47 2.57 8.95 -1.73
N CYS A 48 2.58 7.85 -0.97
CA CYS A 48 1.39 7.02 -0.74
C CYS A 48 0.26 7.82 -0.07
N CYS A 49 0.58 8.72 0.88
CA CYS A 49 -0.42 9.60 1.50
C CYS A 49 -1.05 10.56 0.49
N LEU A 50 -0.23 11.14 -0.41
CA LEU A 50 -0.72 12.04 -1.47
C LEU A 50 -1.63 11.30 -2.46
N GLU A 51 -1.26 10.08 -2.84
CA GLU A 51 -2.10 9.25 -3.71
C GLU A 51 -3.42 8.87 -3.04
N LEU A 52 -3.38 8.43 -1.78
CA LEU A 52 -4.59 8.11 -1.02
C LEU A 52 -5.53 9.32 -0.92
N TYR A 53 -5.01 10.51 -0.61
CA TYR A 53 -5.79 11.75 -0.62
C TYR A 53 -6.44 12.00 -1.99
N SER A 54 -5.63 11.94 -3.05
CA SER A 54 -6.08 12.21 -4.41
C SER A 54 -7.15 11.22 -4.88
N VAL A 55 -7.01 9.94 -4.51
CA VAL A 55 -7.98 8.89 -4.86
C VAL A 55 -9.26 9.10 -4.05
N ALA A 56 -9.16 9.19 -2.72
CA ALA A 56 -10.31 9.28 -1.82
C ALA A 56 -11.23 10.47 -2.16
N THR A 57 -10.66 11.58 -2.64
CA THR A 57 -11.40 12.79 -3.03
C THR A 57 -11.94 12.76 -4.47
N ARG A 58 -11.59 11.75 -5.28
CA ARG A 58 -12.01 11.61 -6.69
C ARG A 58 -12.80 10.36 -7.00
N LEU A 59 -13.07 9.51 -6.02
CA LEU A 59 -13.92 8.32 -6.17
C LEU A 59 -15.33 8.68 -6.71
N PRO A 60 -16.11 7.67 -7.19
CA PRO A 60 -17.53 7.82 -7.45
C PRO A 60 -18.27 8.46 -6.25
N VAL A 61 -19.36 9.17 -6.52
CA VAL A 61 -20.00 10.08 -5.55
C VAL A 61 -20.39 9.38 -4.25
N GLU A 62 -20.78 8.11 -4.34
CA GLU A 62 -21.19 7.26 -3.22
C GLU A 62 -20.03 6.82 -2.30
N TYR A 63 -18.77 6.92 -2.77
CA TYR A 63 -17.56 6.56 -2.03
C TYR A 63 -16.60 7.74 -1.82
N ARG A 64 -16.90 8.89 -2.43
CA ARG A 64 -16.04 10.07 -2.40
C ARG A 64 -16.04 10.70 -1.03
N LEU A 65 -14.84 10.89 -0.48
CA LEU A 65 -14.66 11.68 0.74
C LEU A 65 -14.58 13.17 0.40
N SER A 66 -15.05 14.02 1.31
CA SER A 66 -14.70 15.44 1.25
C SER A 66 -13.19 15.62 1.48
N ALA A 67 -12.66 16.78 1.07
CA ALA A 67 -11.26 17.13 1.29
C ALA A 67 -10.90 17.09 2.80
N GLU A 68 -11.81 17.53 3.65
CA GLU A 68 -11.65 17.56 5.11
C GLU A 68 -11.63 16.14 5.69
N LEU A 69 -12.56 15.28 5.26
CA LEU A 69 -12.60 13.91 5.75
C LEU A 69 -11.40 13.08 5.28
N ALA A 70 -10.93 13.29 4.06
CA ALA A 70 -9.71 12.67 3.55
C ALA A 70 -8.46 13.13 4.33
N ALA A 71 -8.37 14.41 4.70
CA ALA A 71 -7.29 14.92 5.54
C ALA A 71 -7.33 14.28 6.94
N ARG A 72 -8.51 14.23 7.57
CA ARG A 72 -8.70 13.57 8.86
C ARG A 72 -8.34 12.09 8.81
N LEU A 73 -8.74 11.35 7.78
CA LEU A 73 -8.34 9.97 7.58
C LEU A 73 -6.80 9.82 7.57
N LEU A 74 -6.09 10.69 6.85
CA LEU A 74 -4.64 10.63 6.77
C LEU A 74 -3.95 10.99 8.08
N GLU A 75 -4.41 12.05 8.75
CA GLU A 75 -3.78 12.56 9.98
C GLU A 75 -4.13 11.71 11.20
N GLU A 76 -5.40 11.34 11.36
CA GLU A 76 -5.90 10.62 12.54
C GLU A 76 -5.71 9.10 12.42
N GLU A 77 -5.81 8.53 11.21
CA GLU A 77 -5.75 7.07 11.05
C GLU A 77 -4.41 6.55 10.50
N ILE A 78 -3.90 7.17 9.43
CA ILE A 78 -2.69 6.69 8.76
C ILE A 78 -1.43 7.15 9.51
N GLN A 79 -1.28 8.44 9.79
CA GLN A 79 -0.08 8.98 10.44
C GLN A 79 0.09 8.53 11.90
N THR A 80 -0.98 8.06 12.54
CA THR A 80 -0.91 7.52 13.91
C THR A 80 -0.47 6.05 13.95
N ARG A 81 -0.61 5.31 12.85
CA ARG A 81 -0.29 3.87 12.76
C ARG A 81 0.95 3.56 11.93
N PHE A 82 1.27 4.41 10.95
CA PHE A 82 2.41 4.24 10.07
C PHE A 82 3.49 5.27 10.34
N GLN A 83 4.74 4.83 10.30
CA GLN A 83 5.85 5.77 10.17
C GLN A 83 5.90 6.29 8.73
N ILE A 84 5.72 7.60 8.54
CA ILE A 84 5.66 8.21 7.21
C ILE A 84 7.02 8.77 6.79
N HIS A 85 7.49 8.33 5.64
CA HIS A 85 8.82 8.67 5.12
C HIS A 85 8.74 9.40 3.78
N GLY A 86 9.38 10.55 3.65
CA GLY A 86 9.67 11.15 2.35
C GLY A 86 10.93 10.52 1.72
N LEU A 87 11.20 10.81 0.45
CA LEU A 87 12.53 10.55 -0.09
C LEU A 87 13.53 11.51 0.58
N PRO A 88 14.51 11.00 1.35
CA PRO A 88 15.45 11.85 2.06
C PRO A 88 16.29 12.65 1.06
N ALA A 89 16.82 13.80 1.48
CA ALA A 89 17.57 14.70 0.59
C ALA A 89 18.72 14.00 -0.14
N ALA A 90 19.42 13.08 0.55
CA ALA A 90 20.46 12.25 -0.05
C ALA A 90 19.98 11.36 -1.20
N GLY A 91 18.73 10.88 -1.14
CA GLY A 91 18.13 10.07 -2.20
C GLY A 91 17.65 10.87 -3.41
N ARG A 92 17.52 12.20 -3.29
CA ARG A 92 17.08 13.06 -4.40
C ARG A 92 18.21 13.27 -5.41
N ALA A 93 19.45 13.33 -4.92
CA ALA A 93 20.63 13.40 -5.77
C ALA A 93 20.77 12.09 -6.56
N GLY A 94 20.76 12.18 -7.89
CA GLY A 94 20.86 11.00 -8.76
C GLY A 94 19.57 10.21 -8.96
N PHE A 95 18.46 10.60 -8.33
CA PHE A 95 17.17 9.90 -8.47
C PHE A 95 16.76 9.69 -9.94
N PHE A 96 16.78 10.77 -10.74
CA PHE A 96 16.43 10.68 -12.16
C PHE A 96 17.46 9.92 -12.99
N THR A 97 18.73 9.92 -12.59
CA THR A 97 19.77 9.11 -13.22
C THR A 97 19.48 7.62 -13.00
N SER A 98 19.18 7.22 -11.76
CA SER A 98 18.80 5.84 -11.44
C SER A 98 17.49 5.44 -12.13
N ALA A 99 16.49 6.34 -12.17
CA ALA A 99 15.22 6.10 -12.86
C ALA A 99 15.44 5.86 -14.37
N ALA A 100 16.33 6.64 -15.00
CA ALA A 100 16.68 6.46 -16.41
C ALA A 100 17.44 5.14 -16.65
N GLN A 101 18.34 4.75 -15.75
CA GLN A 101 19.06 3.47 -15.80
C GLN A 101 18.09 2.27 -15.72
N ASP A 102 17.01 2.40 -14.95
CA ASP A 102 15.97 1.37 -14.80
C ASP A 102 14.84 1.47 -15.84
N ASP A 103 15.01 2.29 -16.90
CA ASP A 103 14.01 2.56 -17.95
C ASP A 103 12.62 2.93 -17.39
N VAL A 104 12.60 3.74 -16.32
CA VAL A 104 11.38 4.23 -15.70
C VAL A 104 10.79 5.35 -16.54
N LYS A 105 9.52 5.19 -16.94
CA LYS A 105 8.81 6.11 -17.84
C LYS A 105 7.42 6.46 -17.30
N GLY A 106 7.00 7.70 -17.53
CA GLY A 106 5.66 8.18 -17.20
C GLY A 106 5.31 7.99 -15.72
N GLY A 107 4.07 7.56 -15.44
CA GLY A 107 3.56 7.37 -14.08
C GLY A 107 4.36 6.36 -13.23
N ARG A 108 5.18 5.49 -13.83
CA ARG A 108 6.05 4.55 -13.08
C ARG A 108 7.08 5.26 -12.21
N VAL A 109 7.33 6.56 -12.42
CA VAL A 109 8.21 7.36 -11.56
C VAL A 109 7.71 7.43 -10.11
N HIS A 110 6.39 7.29 -9.90
CA HIS A 110 5.76 7.25 -8.58
C HIS A 110 6.13 5.97 -7.84
N ASP A 111 5.92 4.81 -8.47
CA ASP A 111 6.35 3.52 -7.91
C ASP A 111 7.86 3.49 -7.67
N PHE A 112 8.65 4.05 -8.59
CA PHE A 112 10.11 4.16 -8.43
C PHE A 112 10.50 5.05 -7.24
N HIS A 113 9.78 6.15 -7.01
CA HIS A 113 9.97 6.99 -5.82
C HIS A 113 9.68 6.21 -4.53
N ILE A 114 8.60 5.42 -4.50
CA ILE A 114 8.26 4.57 -3.35
C ILE A 114 9.35 3.53 -3.13
N ALA A 115 9.81 2.87 -4.21
CA ALA A 115 10.86 1.87 -4.16
C ALA A 115 12.18 2.44 -3.62
N GLU A 116 12.60 3.62 -4.08
CA GLU A 116 13.82 4.26 -3.58
C GLU A 116 13.71 4.68 -2.11
N ALA A 117 12.54 5.19 -1.69
CA ALA A 117 12.30 5.49 -0.28
C ALA A 117 12.36 4.22 0.59
N ALA A 118 11.75 3.11 0.15
CA ALA A 118 11.83 1.83 0.84
C ALA A 118 13.28 1.31 0.93
N ARG A 119 14.05 1.42 -0.16
CA ARG A 119 15.45 1.01 -0.20
C ARG A 119 16.32 1.82 0.75
N ILE A 120 16.21 3.15 0.71
CA ILE A 120 17.01 4.03 1.57
C ILE A 120 16.58 3.91 3.04
N GLY A 121 15.28 3.70 3.28
CA GLY A 121 14.73 3.43 4.61
C GLY A 121 15.09 2.06 5.19
N GLY A 122 15.78 1.20 4.43
CA GLY A 122 16.21 -0.12 4.90
C GLY A 122 15.07 -1.13 5.04
N ALA A 123 13.97 -0.94 4.29
CA ALA A 123 12.84 -1.86 4.32
C ALA A 123 13.28 -3.27 3.91
N ARG A 124 12.77 -4.29 4.60
CA ARG A 124 13.02 -5.70 4.28
C ARG A 124 11.96 -6.30 3.37
N ILE A 125 10.75 -5.75 3.44
CA ILE A 125 9.56 -6.21 2.72
C ILE A 125 8.85 -4.97 2.19
N VAL A 126 8.46 -5.00 0.91
CA VAL A 126 7.49 -4.09 0.32
C VAL A 126 6.24 -4.89 0.00
N VAL A 127 5.10 -4.45 0.54
CA VAL A 127 3.79 -5.03 0.27
C VAL A 127 3.13 -4.24 -0.85
N THR A 128 2.82 -4.90 -1.96
CA THR A 128 2.21 -4.26 -3.14
C THR A 128 1.55 -5.28 -4.06
N GLU A 129 0.42 -4.90 -4.64
CA GLU A 129 -0.21 -5.68 -5.71
C GLU A 129 0.51 -5.47 -7.07
N ASN A 130 1.27 -4.38 -7.22
CA ASN A 130 2.00 -4.04 -8.45
C ASN A 130 3.44 -4.58 -8.47
N ARG A 131 3.62 -5.87 -8.14
CA ARG A 131 4.96 -6.49 -7.95
C ARG A 131 5.94 -6.21 -9.07
N ARG A 132 5.47 -6.18 -10.33
CA ARG A 132 6.29 -5.90 -11.51
C ARG A 132 7.03 -4.56 -11.41
N HIS A 133 6.43 -3.54 -10.82
CA HIS A 133 7.04 -2.21 -10.71
C HIS A 133 8.13 -2.17 -9.63
N PHE A 134 8.06 -3.09 -8.67
CA PHE A 134 8.96 -3.17 -7.52
C PHE A 134 9.99 -4.30 -7.63
N SER A 135 9.93 -5.14 -8.67
CA SER A 135 10.92 -6.23 -8.88
C SER A 135 12.39 -5.79 -8.87
N PRO A 136 12.77 -4.55 -9.28
CA PRO A 136 14.14 -4.08 -9.11
C PRO A 136 14.62 -4.11 -7.66
N LEU A 137 13.74 -4.04 -6.66
CA LEU A 137 14.11 -4.07 -5.24
C LEU A 137 14.73 -5.41 -4.79
N LEU A 138 14.44 -6.49 -5.51
CA LEU A 138 15.00 -7.81 -5.23
C LEU A 138 16.53 -7.82 -5.28
N ARG A 139 17.15 -6.97 -6.13
CA ARG A 139 18.62 -6.85 -6.22
C ARG A 139 19.28 -6.25 -4.97
N TYR A 140 18.47 -5.62 -4.11
CA TYR A 140 18.90 -5.08 -2.82
C TYR A 140 18.50 -5.98 -1.64
N GLY A 141 18.02 -7.20 -1.90
CA GLY A 141 17.57 -8.13 -0.86
C GLY A 141 16.22 -7.78 -0.23
N ILE A 142 15.47 -6.84 -0.82
CA ILE A 142 14.16 -6.44 -0.34
C ILE A 142 13.11 -7.34 -0.98
N ARG A 143 12.32 -8.02 -0.15
CA ARG A 143 11.24 -8.90 -0.62
C ARG A 143 10.06 -8.07 -1.12
N VAL A 144 9.42 -8.52 -2.19
CA VAL A 144 8.22 -7.89 -2.73
C VAL A 144 7.10 -8.91 -2.73
N VAL A 145 6.08 -8.68 -1.90
CA VAL A 145 4.98 -9.60 -1.65
C VAL A 145 3.63 -8.91 -1.82
N THR A 146 2.57 -9.66 -2.10
CA THR A 146 1.19 -9.15 -2.01
C THR A 146 0.70 -9.16 -0.56
N ALA A 147 -0.44 -8.51 -0.30
CA ALA A 147 -1.05 -8.57 1.04
C ALA A 147 -1.40 -10.01 1.43
N ALA A 148 -1.95 -10.79 0.49
CA ALA A 148 -2.32 -12.19 0.71
C ALA A 148 -1.11 -13.08 1.03
N GLU A 149 0.01 -12.87 0.35
CA GLU A 149 1.25 -13.60 0.63
C GLU A 149 1.76 -13.29 2.05
N LEU A 150 1.76 -12.02 2.45
CA LEU A 150 2.19 -11.62 3.79
C LEU A 150 1.27 -12.20 4.88
N LEU A 151 -0.05 -12.10 4.73
CA LEU A 151 -1.01 -12.64 5.70
C LEU A 151 -0.85 -14.15 5.90
N LYS A 152 -0.58 -14.88 4.82
CA LYS A 152 -0.30 -16.32 4.88
C LYS A 152 0.97 -16.61 5.69
N GLU A 153 2.00 -15.76 5.59
CA GLU A 153 3.23 -15.88 6.39
C GLU A 153 3.01 -15.54 7.86
N LEU A 154 2.12 -14.60 8.17
CA LEU A 154 1.78 -14.22 9.56
C LEU A 154 0.93 -15.26 10.26
N SER A 155 0.15 -16.04 9.50
CA SER A 155 -0.75 -17.08 10.01
C SER A 155 -0.07 -18.45 10.19
N GLY A 156 1.20 -18.60 9.77
CA GLY A 156 1.96 -19.84 9.80
C GLY A 156 3.05 -19.85 10.87
#